data_AF-A0A164ZCK2-F1
#
_entry.id   AF-A0A164ZCK2-F1
#
_cell.length_a   1.000
_cell.length_b   1.000
_cell.length_c   1.000
_cell.angle_alpha   90.00
_cell.angle_beta   90.00
_cell.angle_gamma   90.00
#
_symmetry.space_group_name_H-M   'P 1'
#
loop_
_entity.id
_entity.type
_entity.pdbx_description
1 polymer ?
#
loop_
_entity_poly.entity_id
_entity_poly.type
_entity_poly.pdbx_seq_one_letter_code
_entity_poly.pdbx_strand_id
1 'polypeptide(L)'
;IGEGDSEILRDFLPAEVLDGAFDSIKSEVKWQTMQHRGGEVPRLVAVQGMVRDDGFVPIYRHPADTQPGLSPFSPTIARIKDEVEGKIGHEVNHVLIQLYRRGQDNISEHSDKTMDIARESKIVNVSLGAQRTMVLRTKKGTTDGQFRQTPPDQNPPSRKIQRVILPHNSMFVLGAMTNMRWLHGIRPDKRETFLKSDAEKAFGGERISLTFRKISTFTDTNLQVIWGQGARGKTKEEAEPVSVGGTTEAEEMIIAFGKENHQSEFDWDQNYGKGFNVLDVVDVSSIS
;
A
#
# COMPACT_ATOMS: atom_id res chain seq x y z
N ILE A 1 -9.24 14.98 -4.53
CA ILE A 1 -8.41 14.82 -3.30
C ILE A 1 -6.94 14.75 -3.74
N GLY A 2 -5.99 15.21 -2.90
CA GLY A 2 -4.57 15.24 -3.26
C GLY A 2 -4.29 16.22 -4.41
N GLU A 3 -3.72 15.71 -5.51
CA GLU A 3 -3.46 16.41 -6.77
C GLU A 3 -4.70 16.54 -7.69
N GLY A 4 -5.85 16.04 -7.25
CA GLY A 4 -7.10 16.06 -8.05
C GLY A 4 -7.38 14.76 -8.81
N ASP A 5 -6.48 13.77 -8.74
CA ASP A 5 -6.60 12.45 -9.37
C ASP A 5 -7.03 11.34 -8.40
N SER A 6 -7.40 11.72 -7.17
CA SER A 6 -7.86 10.82 -6.10
C SER A 6 -9.26 11.18 -5.63
N GLU A 7 -10.04 10.17 -5.24
CA GLU A 7 -11.44 10.31 -4.84
C GLU A 7 -11.85 9.29 -3.77
N ILE A 8 -13.01 9.53 -3.14
CA ILE A 8 -13.60 8.60 -2.17
C ILE A 8 -15.04 8.31 -2.55
N LEU A 9 -15.36 7.03 -2.68
CA LEU A 9 -16.72 6.52 -2.83
C LEU A 9 -17.19 6.02 -1.46
N ARG A 10 -18.42 6.37 -1.11
CA ARG A 10 -19.10 5.91 0.11
C ARG A 10 -20.20 4.95 -0.30
N ASP A 11 -20.50 4.01 0.58
CA ASP A 11 -21.55 3.01 0.40
C ASP A 11 -21.42 2.28 -0.94
N PHE A 12 -20.18 1.92 -1.30
CA PHE A 12 -19.87 1.47 -2.67
C PHE A 12 -20.14 -0.03 -2.88
N LEU A 13 -20.04 -0.85 -1.82
CA LEU A 13 -20.40 -2.27 -1.90
C LEU A 13 -21.92 -2.42 -1.86
N PRO A 14 -22.50 -3.26 -2.74
CA PRO A 14 -23.90 -3.64 -2.63
C PRO A 14 -24.16 -4.43 -1.34
N ALA A 15 -25.41 -4.40 -0.87
CA ALA A 15 -25.79 -5.03 0.40
C ALA A 15 -25.44 -6.52 0.47
N GLU A 16 -25.56 -7.24 -0.65
CA GLU A 16 -25.24 -8.67 -0.76
C GLU A 16 -23.75 -8.99 -0.56
N VAL A 17 -22.84 -8.06 -0.92
CA VAL A 17 -21.40 -8.21 -0.70
C VAL A 17 -21.02 -7.69 0.69
N LEU A 18 -21.71 -6.66 1.18
CA LEU A 18 -21.42 -6.02 2.46
C LEU A 18 -21.87 -6.86 3.67
N ASP A 19 -23.00 -7.56 3.55
CA ASP A 19 -23.59 -8.31 4.65
C ASP A 19 -22.62 -9.38 5.18
N GLY A 20 -22.33 -9.33 6.49
CA GLY A 20 -21.36 -10.20 7.14
C GLY A 20 -19.91 -10.08 6.67
N ALA A 21 -19.56 -9.13 5.78
CA ALA A 21 -18.24 -9.06 5.16
C ALA A 21 -17.11 -8.85 6.17
N PHE A 22 -17.34 -7.99 7.18
CA PHE A 22 -16.34 -7.70 8.20
C PHE A 22 -15.95 -8.96 8.98
N ASP A 23 -16.93 -9.71 9.49
CA ASP A 23 -16.71 -10.91 10.28
C ASP A 23 -16.16 -12.05 9.42
N SER A 24 -16.66 -12.18 8.18
CA SER A 24 -16.16 -13.17 7.21
C SER A 24 -14.68 -12.95 6.93
N ILE A 25 -14.26 -11.72 6.59
CA ILE A 25 -12.83 -11.41 6.37
C ILE A 25 -12.01 -11.67 7.63
N LYS A 26 -12.53 -11.29 8.80
CA LYS A 26 -11.84 -11.53 10.08
C LYS A 26 -11.58 -13.01 10.33
N SER A 27 -12.49 -13.89 9.91
CA SER A 27 -12.36 -15.35 10.04
C SER A 27 -11.57 -16.03 8.91
N GLU A 28 -11.72 -15.57 7.67
CA GLU A 28 -11.11 -16.17 6.48
C GLU A 28 -9.61 -15.82 6.37
N VAL A 29 -9.22 -14.63 6.84
CA VAL A 29 -7.84 -14.13 6.70
C VAL A 29 -6.93 -14.70 7.78
N LYS A 30 -5.76 -15.20 7.34
CA LYS A 30 -4.68 -15.65 8.21
C LYS A 30 -3.85 -14.45 8.66
N TRP A 31 -4.24 -13.86 9.78
CA TRP A 31 -3.58 -12.68 10.34
C TRP A 31 -2.17 -12.98 10.86
N GLN A 32 -1.23 -12.10 10.53
CA GLN A 32 0.15 -12.16 10.97
C GLN A 32 0.60 -10.85 11.61
N THR A 33 1.52 -10.95 12.55
CA THR A 33 2.31 -9.82 13.02
C THR A 33 3.50 -9.63 12.06
N MET A 34 3.80 -8.39 11.69
CA MET A 34 4.97 -8.05 10.87
C MET A 34 5.96 -7.20 11.69
N GLN A 35 7.26 -7.43 11.50
CA GLN A 35 8.31 -6.64 12.13
C GLN A 35 8.80 -5.56 11.14
N HIS A 36 9.13 -4.39 11.69
CA HIS A 36 9.85 -3.34 10.96
C HIS A 36 11.00 -2.82 11.82
N ARG A 37 11.91 -2.04 11.22
CA ARG A 37 13.02 -1.38 11.94
C ARG A 37 12.44 -0.51 13.06
N GLY A 38 12.53 -1.00 14.30
CA GLY A 38 11.94 -0.35 15.49
C GLY A 38 10.83 -1.15 16.20
N GLY A 39 10.48 -2.34 15.73
CA GLY A 39 9.60 -3.30 16.42
C GLY A 39 8.36 -3.73 15.62
N GLU A 40 7.43 -4.37 16.32
CA GLU A 40 6.17 -4.87 15.74
C GLU A 40 5.34 -3.73 15.15
N VAL A 41 4.86 -3.89 13.91
CA VAL A 41 3.91 -2.94 13.35
C VAL A 41 2.61 -2.98 14.17
N PRO A 42 2.04 -1.83 14.55
CA PRO A 42 0.90 -1.80 15.47
C PRO A 42 -0.41 -2.06 14.71
N ARG A 43 -0.52 -3.23 14.06
CA ARG A 43 -1.67 -3.75 13.31
C ARG A 43 -1.36 -5.17 12.83
N LEU A 44 -2.37 -6.01 12.64
CA LEU A 44 -2.18 -7.30 12.00
C LEU A 44 -2.26 -7.14 10.49
N VAL A 45 -1.51 -7.96 9.75
CA VAL A 45 -1.44 -7.90 8.30
C VAL A 45 -1.65 -9.28 7.67
N ALA A 46 -2.07 -9.29 6.41
CA ALA A 46 -2.02 -10.44 5.53
C ALA A 46 -1.90 -9.97 4.09
N VAL A 47 -1.39 -10.83 3.21
CA VAL A 47 -1.33 -10.57 1.77
C VAL A 47 -2.13 -11.66 1.06
N GLN A 48 -3.02 -11.24 0.18
CA GLN A 48 -3.70 -12.16 -0.73
C GLN A 48 -3.51 -11.69 -2.18
N GLY A 49 -3.56 -12.63 -3.12
CA GLY A 49 -3.44 -12.30 -4.52
C GLY A 49 -3.80 -13.45 -5.45
N MET A 50 -3.70 -13.17 -6.74
CA MET A 50 -3.96 -14.12 -7.81
C MET A 50 -2.81 -15.13 -7.90
N VAL A 51 -3.12 -16.42 -7.76
CA VAL A 51 -2.20 -17.50 -8.13
C VAL A 51 -2.49 -17.89 -9.56
N ARG A 52 -1.51 -17.75 -10.44
CA ARG A 52 -1.67 -18.05 -11.86
C ARG A 52 -1.51 -19.54 -12.12
N ASP A 53 -2.14 -20.03 -13.19
CA ASP A 53 -2.02 -21.44 -13.62
C ASP A 53 -0.59 -21.86 -13.97
N ASP A 54 0.26 -20.88 -14.30
CA ASP A 54 1.67 -21.10 -14.61
C ASP A 54 2.60 -21.07 -13.38
N GLY A 55 2.04 -21.04 -12.17
CA GLY A 55 2.79 -21.10 -10.91
C GLY A 55 3.40 -19.77 -10.46
N PHE A 56 3.16 -18.68 -11.19
CA PHE A 56 3.62 -17.34 -10.81
C PHE A 56 2.59 -16.60 -9.97
N VAL A 57 3.07 -15.81 -9.02
CA VAL A 57 2.28 -14.97 -8.13
C VAL A 57 2.79 -13.52 -8.17
N PRO A 58 1.92 -12.51 -7.97
CA PRO A 58 2.35 -11.12 -7.91
C PRO A 58 3.15 -10.85 -6.64
N ILE A 59 4.20 -10.04 -6.74
CA ILE A 59 5.01 -9.64 -5.59
C ILE A 59 5.09 -8.10 -5.50
N TYR A 60 4.80 -7.57 -4.31
CA TYR A 60 4.86 -6.14 -4.03
C TYR A 60 5.99 -5.84 -3.04
N ARG A 61 7.09 -5.27 -3.52
CA ARG A 61 8.26 -4.98 -2.67
C ARG A 61 8.20 -3.57 -2.12
N HIS A 62 8.49 -3.46 -0.83
CA HIS A 62 8.65 -2.21 -0.12
C HIS A 62 9.68 -2.37 1.01
N PRO A 63 10.21 -1.28 1.58
CA PRO A 63 11.10 -1.38 2.74
C PRO A 63 10.39 -2.07 3.91
N ALA A 64 10.82 -3.29 4.25
CA ALA A 64 10.38 -4.08 5.39
C ALA A 64 11.46 -5.10 5.74
N ASP A 65 11.50 -5.54 7.00
CA ASP A 65 12.42 -6.59 7.43
C ASP A 65 11.88 -7.99 7.07
N THR A 66 10.55 -8.14 7.03
CA THR A 66 9.85 -9.35 6.62
C THR A 66 8.52 -8.99 5.96
N GLN A 67 8.07 -9.80 4.99
CA GLN A 67 6.75 -9.68 4.39
C GLN A 67 5.92 -10.96 4.59
N PRO A 68 4.60 -10.85 4.80
CA PRO A 68 3.70 -12.01 4.78
C PRO A 68 3.77 -12.73 3.43
N GLY A 69 3.76 -14.05 3.46
CA GLY A 69 3.57 -14.85 2.24
C GLY A 69 2.22 -14.56 1.59
N LEU A 70 2.18 -14.59 0.25
CA LEU A 70 0.94 -14.41 -0.50
C LEU A 70 0.06 -15.66 -0.38
N SER A 71 -1.19 -15.46 0.03
CA SER A 71 -2.24 -16.49 -0.06
C SER A 71 -3.20 -16.23 -1.23
N PRO A 72 -3.93 -17.22 -1.74
CA PRO A 72 -5.03 -16.96 -2.67
C PRO A 72 -6.08 -16.01 -2.05
N PHE A 73 -6.81 -15.28 -2.90
CA PHE A 73 -7.97 -14.51 -2.46
C PHE A 73 -8.99 -15.41 -1.76
N SER A 74 -9.44 -15.01 -0.57
CA SER A 74 -10.56 -15.68 0.10
C SER A 74 -11.90 -15.31 -0.56
N PRO A 75 -12.97 -16.10 -0.35
CA PRO A 75 -14.25 -15.87 -1.02
C PRO A 75 -14.81 -14.44 -0.84
N THR A 76 -14.71 -13.88 0.36
CA THR A 76 -15.21 -12.52 0.62
C THR A 76 -14.33 -11.46 -0.03
N ILE A 77 -13.01 -11.65 -0.03
CA ILE A 77 -12.06 -10.73 -0.68
C ILE A 77 -12.23 -10.76 -2.21
N ALA A 78 -12.49 -11.92 -2.81
CA ALA A 78 -12.75 -12.05 -4.24
C ALA A 78 -14.00 -11.26 -4.67
N ARG A 79 -15.11 -11.35 -3.91
CA ARG A 79 -16.32 -10.55 -4.21
C ARG A 79 -16.06 -9.05 -4.11
N ILE A 80 -15.33 -8.59 -3.08
CA ILE A 80 -14.97 -7.16 -2.94
C ILE A 80 -14.04 -6.72 -4.07
N LYS A 81 -13.10 -7.58 -4.47
CA LYS A 81 -12.21 -7.32 -5.61
C LYS A 81 -13.03 -7.06 -6.87
N ASP A 82 -14.02 -7.88 -7.18
CA ASP A 82 -14.84 -7.73 -8.40
C ASP A 82 -15.59 -6.39 -8.40
N GLU A 83 -16.13 -5.97 -7.25
CA GLU A 83 -16.73 -4.62 -7.09
C GLU A 83 -15.69 -3.51 -7.31
N VAL A 84 -14.48 -3.65 -6.74
CA VAL A 84 -13.39 -2.68 -6.92
C VAL A 84 -13.01 -2.54 -8.39
N GLU A 85 -12.83 -3.64 -9.11
CA GLU A 85 -12.49 -3.64 -10.54
C GLU A 85 -13.59 -2.99 -11.38
N GLY A 86 -14.86 -3.28 -11.06
CA GLY A 86 -16.01 -2.66 -11.70
C GLY A 86 -16.04 -1.13 -11.51
N LYS A 87 -15.60 -0.61 -10.36
CA LYS A 87 -15.54 0.85 -10.12
C LYS A 87 -14.36 1.54 -10.79
N ILE A 88 -13.19 0.91 -10.88
CA ILE A 88 -11.97 1.55 -11.43
C ILE A 88 -11.72 1.25 -12.91
N GLY A 89 -12.44 0.27 -13.49
CA GLY A 89 -12.33 -0.09 -14.90
C GLY A 89 -11.04 -0.84 -15.26
N HIS A 90 -10.32 -1.39 -14.28
CA HIS A 90 -9.15 -2.25 -14.52
C HIS A 90 -9.01 -3.30 -13.43
N GLU A 91 -8.31 -4.39 -13.76
CA GLU A 91 -8.05 -5.48 -12.83
C GLU A 91 -7.09 -5.11 -11.69
N VAL A 92 -7.20 -5.82 -10.57
CA VAL A 92 -6.24 -5.84 -9.45
C VAL A 92 -5.95 -7.29 -9.08
N ASN A 93 -4.68 -7.62 -8.84
CA ASN A 93 -4.25 -9.01 -8.62
C ASN A 93 -3.59 -9.23 -7.25
N HIS A 94 -3.53 -8.20 -6.42
CA HIS A 94 -2.90 -8.23 -5.11
C HIS A 94 -3.65 -7.34 -4.12
N VAL A 95 -3.76 -7.78 -2.87
CA VAL A 95 -4.31 -6.99 -1.76
C VAL A 95 -3.45 -7.13 -0.51
N LEU A 96 -3.08 -5.99 0.08
CA LEU A 96 -2.58 -5.92 1.45
C LEU A 96 -3.76 -5.69 2.39
N ILE A 97 -3.99 -6.64 3.29
CA ILE A 97 -5.06 -6.63 4.28
C ILE A 97 -4.49 -6.21 5.62
N GLN A 98 -5.12 -5.26 6.30
CA GLN A 98 -4.64 -4.72 7.58
C GLN A 98 -5.79 -4.61 8.58
N LEU A 99 -5.65 -5.26 9.74
CA LEU A 99 -6.58 -5.13 10.86
C LEU A 99 -6.01 -4.20 11.91
N TYR A 100 -6.68 -3.06 12.06
CA TYR A 100 -6.48 -2.10 13.15
C TYR A 100 -7.39 -2.52 14.29
N ARG A 101 -6.82 -3.06 15.36
CA ARG A 101 -7.57 -3.64 16.49
C ARG A 101 -8.20 -2.59 17.40
N ARG A 102 -7.70 -1.35 17.32
CA ARG A 102 -8.11 -0.21 18.16
C ARG A 102 -7.63 1.10 17.56
N GLY A 103 -8.04 2.22 18.16
CA GLY A 103 -7.65 3.57 17.74
C GLY A 103 -6.13 3.83 17.76
N GLN A 104 -5.39 3.14 18.63
CA GLN A 104 -3.93 3.27 18.75
C GLN A 104 -3.16 2.60 17.61
N ASP A 105 -3.76 1.59 16.97
CA ASP A 105 -3.17 0.94 15.79
C ASP A 105 -3.10 1.96 14.66
N ASN A 106 -1.97 2.03 13.97
CA ASN A 106 -1.62 3.14 13.07
C ASN A 106 -0.66 2.73 11.94
N ILE A 107 -0.49 3.63 10.98
CA ILE A 107 0.53 3.53 9.93
C ILE A 107 1.11 4.93 9.67
N SER A 108 2.44 5.05 9.75
CA SER A 108 3.18 6.29 9.54
C SER A 108 2.97 6.86 8.13
N GLU A 109 3.24 8.16 7.96
CA GLU A 109 3.16 8.84 6.66
C GLU A 109 4.16 8.19 5.66
N HIS A 110 3.65 7.70 4.53
CA HIS A 110 4.42 7.05 3.45
C HIS A 110 3.77 7.28 2.09
N SER A 111 4.49 6.99 1.00
CA SER A 111 3.89 6.72 -0.31
C SER A 111 4.04 5.22 -0.63
N ASP A 112 3.06 4.66 -1.32
CA ASP A 112 3.14 3.29 -1.84
C ASP A 112 4.25 3.22 -2.91
N LYS A 113 5.00 2.12 -2.95
CA LYS A 113 6.14 1.97 -3.86
C LYS A 113 5.69 1.55 -5.24
N THR A 114 5.98 2.35 -6.25
CA THR A 114 5.45 2.13 -7.59
C THR A 114 6.28 1.19 -8.45
N MET A 115 7.40 0.67 -7.94
CA MET A 115 8.29 -0.25 -8.68
C MET A 115 7.54 -1.45 -9.24
N ASP A 116 6.73 -2.12 -8.41
CA ASP A 116 6.01 -3.34 -8.79
C ASP A 116 4.54 -3.10 -9.17
N ILE A 117 4.05 -1.87 -9.01
CA ILE A 117 2.67 -1.49 -9.38
C ILE A 117 2.67 -1.06 -10.84
N ALA A 118 1.72 -1.57 -11.64
CA ALA A 118 1.58 -1.18 -13.03
C ALA A 118 1.38 0.35 -13.13
N ARG A 119 2.23 1.04 -13.92
CA ARG A 119 2.40 2.52 -13.92
C ARG A 119 1.10 3.36 -14.05
N GLU A 120 0.09 2.83 -14.71
CA GLU A 120 -1.17 3.55 -14.98
C GLU A 120 -2.34 3.07 -14.10
N SER A 121 -2.10 2.11 -13.22
CA SER A 121 -3.13 1.55 -12.36
C SER A 121 -3.38 2.42 -11.12
N LYS A 122 -4.60 2.32 -10.59
CA LYS A 122 -4.99 2.95 -9.34
C LYS A 122 -4.62 2.06 -8.15
N ILE A 123 -4.32 2.71 -7.02
CA ILE A 123 -4.21 2.04 -5.72
C ILE A 123 -5.52 2.27 -4.98
N VAL A 124 -6.17 1.20 -4.54
CA VAL A 124 -7.52 1.29 -3.98
C VAL A 124 -7.52 0.83 -2.53
N ASN A 125 -7.99 1.68 -1.61
CA ASN A 125 -8.15 1.36 -0.20
C ASN A 125 -9.64 1.21 0.15
N VAL A 126 -10.08 -0.02 0.41
CA VAL A 126 -11.41 -0.31 0.95
C VAL A 126 -11.35 -0.32 2.47
N SER A 127 -12.34 0.28 3.12
CA SER A 127 -12.47 0.36 4.57
C SER A 127 -13.77 -0.28 5.05
N LEU A 128 -13.64 -1.27 5.93
CA LEU A 128 -14.74 -1.89 6.65
C LEU A 128 -14.49 -1.77 8.15
N GLY A 129 -15.50 -1.37 8.90
CA GLY A 129 -15.46 -1.32 10.36
C GLY A 129 -15.50 0.10 10.91
N ALA A 130 -14.84 0.31 12.04
CA ALA A 130 -14.69 1.62 12.68
C ALA A 130 -14.12 2.67 11.72
N GLN A 131 -14.75 3.84 11.72
CA GLN A 131 -14.31 4.99 10.95
C GLN A 131 -12.91 5.43 11.40
N ARG A 132 -12.02 5.69 10.42
CA ARG A 132 -10.70 6.31 10.67
C ARG A 132 -10.47 7.47 9.72
N THR A 133 -9.47 8.29 10.04
CA THR A 133 -9.07 9.42 9.18
C THR A 133 -7.71 9.14 8.58
N MET A 134 -7.63 9.10 7.25
CA MET A 134 -6.37 9.16 6.51
C MET A 134 -5.90 10.60 6.40
N VAL A 135 -4.65 10.84 6.77
CA VAL A 135 -4.01 12.14 6.61
C VAL A 135 -3.16 12.09 5.36
N LEU A 136 -3.43 12.97 4.40
CA LEU A 136 -2.55 13.25 3.26
C LEU A 136 -1.71 14.47 3.59
N ARG A 137 -0.42 14.43 3.25
CA ARG A 137 0.50 15.56 3.41
C ARG A 137 1.46 15.66 2.22
N THR A 138 1.53 16.81 1.54
CA THR A 138 2.48 17.01 0.42
C THR A 138 3.91 16.71 0.84
N LYS A 139 4.78 16.19 -0.02
CA LYS A 139 6.20 15.99 0.28
C LYS A 139 6.93 17.34 0.45
N LYS A 140 8.18 17.31 0.90
CA LYS A 140 8.98 18.54 0.97
C LYS A 140 9.30 19.01 -0.45
N GLY A 141 9.21 20.31 -0.70
CA GLY A 141 9.55 20.90 -2.00
C GLY A 141 8.49 20.73 -3.10
N THR A 142 7.30 20.20 -2.80
CA THR A 142 6.17 20.27 -3.73
C THR A 142 5.76 21.73 -3.89
N THR A 143 6.19 22.39 -4.96
CA THR A 143 5.69 23.71 -5.33
C THR A 143 4.36 23.52 -6.03
N ASP A 144 3.31 24.15 -5.53
CA ASP A 144 2.11 24.31 -6.34
C ASP A 144 2.54 24.98 -7.65
N GLY A 145 2.05 24.49 -8.79
CA GLY A 145 2.31 25.04 -10.12
C GLY A 145 1.90 26.52 -10.31
N GLN A 146 1.62 27.25 -9.24
CA GLN A 146 1.34 28.69 -9.20
C GLN A 146 2.41 29.54 -8.51
N PHE A 147 3.47 28.97 -7.91
CA PHE A 147 4.57 29.76 -7.34
C PHE A 147 5.90 29.44 -8.01
N ARG A 148 6.15 30.08 -9.15
CA ARG A 148 7.51 30.34 -9.64
C ARG A 148 8.17 31.32 -8.66
N GLN A 149 9.33 30.93 -8.14
CA GLN A 149 10.28 31.75 -7.39
C GLN A 149 9.81 32.18 -5.98
N THR A 150 10.08 31.36 -4.97
CA THR A 150 10.28 31.90 -3.61
C THR A 150 11.64 32.62 -3.57
N PRO A 151 11.70 33.91 -3.22
CA PRO A 151 12.96 34.60 -2.97
C PRO A 151 13.76 33.90 -1.86
N PRO A 152 15.11 34.01 -1.85
CA PRO A 152 15.98 33.30 -0.89
C PRO A 152 15.66 33.57 0.59
N ASP A 153 14.95 34.66 0.90
CA ASP A 153 14.69 35.14 2.26
C ASP A 153 13.34 34.74 2.86
N GLN A 154 12.59 33.81 2.25
CA GLN A 154 11.32 33.34 2.82
C GLN A 154 11.39 31.90 3.31
N ASN A 155 10.86 31.66 4.51
CA ASN A 155 10.67 30.32 5.06
C ASN A 155 9.96 29.43 4.02
N PRO A 156 10.39 28.17 3.84
CA PRO A 156 9.76 27.28 2.88
C PRO A 156 8.26 27.15 3.17
N PRO A 157 7.40 27.12 2.14
CA PRO A 157 5.97 27.07 2.33
C PRO A 157 5.56 25.85 3.16
N SER A 158 4.61 26.04 4.08
CA SER A 158 4.09 24.97 4.93
C SER A 158 3.48 23.84 4.09
N ARG A 159 3.84 22.59 4.39
CA ARG A 159 3.29 21.40 3.71
C ARG A 159 1.75 21.40 3.81
N LYS A 160 1.06 21.18 2.70
CA LYS A 160 -0.41 21.07 2.68
C LYS A 160 -0.84 19.77 3.36
N ILE A 161 -1.96 19.82 4.06
CA ILE A 161 -2.55 18.66 4.74
C ILE A 161 -4.01 18.53 4.32
N GLN A 162 -4.44 17.34 3.92
CA GLN A 162 -5.84 16.99 3.71
C GLN A 162 -6.21 15.82 4.64
N ARG A 163 -7.44 15.79 5.12
CA ARG A 163 -7.97 14.72 5.98
C ARG A 163 -9.12 14.03 5.27
N VAL A 164 -8.95 12.76 4.96
CA VAL A 164 -9.95 11.92 4.29
C VAL A 164 -10.58 11.01 5.33
N ILE A 165 -11.88 11.19 5.55
CA ILE A 165 -12.67 10.33 6.45
C ILE A 165 -12.98 9.02 5.71
N LEU A 166 -12.64 7.89 6.35
CA LEU A 166 -12.84 6.54 5.83
C LEU A 166 -13.90 5.83 6.69
N PRO A 167 -15.21 5.99 6.40
CA PRO A 167 -16.26 5.28 7.10
C PRO A 167 -16.30 3.79 6.71
N HIS A 168 -17.12 3.01 7.41
CA HIS A 168 -17.52 1.67 6.97
C HIS A 168 -18.07 1.74 5.54
N ASN A 169 -17.79 0.71 4.73
CA ASN A 169 -18.18 0.63 3.32
C ASN A 169 -17.70 1.82 2.48
N SER A 170 -16.44 2.23 2.61
CA SER A 170 -15.84 3.24 1.72
C SER A 170 -14.67 2.71 0.92
N MET A 171 -14.49 3.30 -0.25
CA MET A 171 -13.41 3.02 -1.18
C MET A 171 -12.68 4.33 -1.51
N PHE A 172 -11.44 4.45 -1.06
CA PHE A 172 -10.56 5.56 -1.41
C PHE A 172 -9.66 5.15 -2.57
N VAL A 173 -9.80 5.82 -3.71
CA VAL A 173 -8.97 5.63 -4.90
C VAL A 173 -7.84 6.66 -4.85
N LEU A 174 -6.61 6.16 -4.72
CA LEU A 174 -5.40 6.95 -4.73
C LEU A 174 -4.81 6.97 -6.15
N GLY A 175 -4.77 8.15 -6.74
CA GLY A 175 -4.16 8.38 -8.05
C GLY A 175 -2.64 8.48 -8.01
N ALA A 176 -2.00 8.23 -9.15
CA ALA A 176 -0.55 8.17 -9.29
C ALA A 176 0.14 9.50 -8.95
N MET A 177 -0.43 10.64 -9.35
CA MET A 177 0.14 11.97 -9.05
C MET A 177 0.04 12.27 -7.56
N THR A 178 -1.09 11.90 -6.93
CA THR A 178 -1.21 12.02 -5.47
C THR A 178 -0.22 11.12 -4.75
N ASN A 179 -0.06 9.85 -5.12
CA ASN A 179 0.93 8.96 -4.51
C ASN A 179 2.37 9.47 -4.68
N MET A 180 2.68 10.09 -5.83
CA MET A 180 3.99 10.67 -6.11
C MET A 180 4.26 11.93 -5.27
N ARG A 181 3.31 12.84 -5.11
CA ARG A 181 3.52 14.15 -4.47
C ARG A 181 3.13 14.21 -3.00
N TRP A 182 2.34 13.26 -2.52
CA TRP A 182 1.81 13.23 -1.16
C TRP A 182 2.26 11.98 -0.41
N LEU A 183 2.37 12.13 0.91
CA LEU A 183 2.43 11.03 1.86
C LEU A 183 1.03 10.81 2.44
N HIS A 184 0.69 9.56 2.76
CA HIS A 184 -0.54 9.18 3.46
C HIS A 184 -0.25 8.36 4.71
N GLY A 185 -1.11 8.48 5.72
CA GLY A 185 -1.02 7.67 6.93
C GLY A 185 -2.29 7.71 7.77
N ILE A 186 -2.43 6.76 8.68
CA ILE A 186 -3.50 6.71 9.68
C ILE A 186 -2.86 6.93 11.04
N ARG A 187 -3.19 8.03 11.72
CA ARG A 187 -2.60 8.36 13.02
C ARG A 187 -3.26 7.59 14.17
N PRO A 188 -2.54 7.36 15.28
CA PRO A 188 -3.15 6.85 16.49
C PRO A 188 -4.17 7.86 17.03
N ASP A 189 -5.39 7.39 17.27
CA ASP A 189 -6.43 8.16 17.96
C ASP A 189 -6.41 7.82 19.45
N LYS A 190 -5.85 8.75 20.23
CA LYS A 190 -5.67 8.64 21.69
C LYS A 190 -6.82 9.27 22.47
N ARG A 191 -7.88 9.74 21.82
CA ARG A 191 -9.06 10.28 22.52
C ARG A 191 -9.73 9.17 23.33
N GLU A 192 -10.29 9.56 24.47
CA GLU A 192 -11.14 8.70 25.28
C GLU A 192 -12.36 8.22 24.48
N THR A 193 -12.83 7.00 24.75
CA THR A 193 -13.90 6.35 23.97
C THR A 193 -15.20 7.15 23.96
N PHE A 194 -15.52 7.87 25.06
CA PHE A 194 -16.74 8.69 25.13
C PHE A 194 -16.69 9.94 24.22
N LEU A 195 -15.51 10.34 23.74
CA LEU A 195 -15.33 11.45 22.78
C LEU A 195 -15.44 11.00 21.32
N LYS A 196 -15.65 9.69 21.10
CA LYS A 196 -15.74 9.09 19.75
C LYS A 196 -17.19 8.95 19.34
N SER A 197 -17.46 9.25 18.07
CA SER A 197 -18.75 9.03 17.43
C SER A 197 -19.10 7.53 17.35
N ASP A 198 -20.37 7.21 17.09
CA ASP A 198 -20.79 5.82 16.94
C ASP A 198 -20.11 5.13 15.75
N ALA A 199 -19.88 5.86 14.65
CA ALA A 199 -19.13 5.36 13.50
C ALA A 199 -17.67 5.00 13.85
N GLU A 200 -17.04 5.73 14.77
CA GLU A 200 -15.68 5.46 15.25
C GLU A 200 -15.62 4.33 16.30
N LYS A 201 -16.75 3.99 16.91
CA LYS A 201 -16.90 2.88 17.87
C LYS A 201 -17.46 1.60 17.24
N ALA A 202 -17.94 1.67 16.00
CA ALA A 202 -18.51 0.53 15.29
C ALA A 202 -17.55 -0.66 15.27
N PHE A 203 -18.08 -1.90 15.28
CA PHE A 203 -17.28 -3.13 15.28
C PHE A 203 -16.25 -3.18 16.43
N GLY A 204 -16.63 -2.70 17.62
CA GLY A 204 -15.73 -2.66 18.77
C GLY A 204 -14.54 -1.70 18.61
N GLY A 205 -14.58 -0.77 17.65
CA GLY A 205 -13.46 0.12 17.32
C GLY A 205 -12.41 -0.49 16.38
N GLU A 206 -12.67 -1.71 15.87
CA GLU A 206 -11.79 -2.38 14.91
C GLU A 206 -12.07 -1.92 13.47
N ARG A 207 -11.02 -1.86 12.65
CA ARG A 207 -11.11 -1.53 11.22
C ARG A 207 -10.28 -2.51 10.40
N ILE A 208 -10.88 -3.03 9.34
CA ILE A 208 -10.20 -3.77 8.27
C ILE A 208 -9.96 -2.82 7.10
N SER A 209 -8.73 -2.79 6.63
CA SER A 209 -8.29 -2.06 5.44
C SER A 209 -7.85 -3.05 4.37
N LEU A 210 -8.36 -2.90 3.15
CA LEU A 210 -7.93 -3.68 2.00
C LEU A 210 -7.29 -2.74 1.00
N THR A 211 -5.98 -2.82 0.79
CA THR A 211 -5.27 -2.03 -0.22
C THR A 211 -5.00 -2.89 -1.45
N PHE A 212 -5.88 -2.76 -2.45
CA PHE A 212 -5.76 -3.44 -3.74
C PHE A 212 -4.79 -2.71 -4.68
N ARG A 213 -4.04 -3.49 -5.45
CA ARG A 213 -3.06 -3.03 -6.44
C ARG A 213 -3.09 -3.93 -7.67
N LYS A 214 -2.77 -3.36 -8.83
CA LYS A 214 -2.38 -4.13 -10.02
C LYS A 214 -0.87 -4.25 -10.03
N ILE A 215 -0.37 -5.42 -9.68
CA ILE A 215 1.05 -5.72 -9.64
C ILE A 215 1.50 -6.27 -11.00
N SER A 216 2.63 -5.77 -11.48
CA SER A 216 3.26 -6.10 -12.76
C SER A 216 4.64 -6.76 -12.60
N THR A 217 4.98 -7.21 -11.39
CA THR A 217 6.17 -8.01 -11.09
C THR A 217 5.74 -9.33 -10.46
N PHE A 218 6.34 -10.42 -10.88
CA PHE A 218 5.92 -11.77 -10.54
C PHE A 218 7.10 -12.63 -10.13
N THR A 219 6.83 -13.58 -9.24
CA THR A 219 7.77 -14.60 -8.79
C THR A 219 7.09 -15.97 -8.76
N ASP A 220 7.85 -17.05 -8.84
CA ASP A 220 7.29 -18.38 -8.62
C ASP A 220 6.99 -18.60 -7.13
N THR A 221 6.17 -19.60 -6.80
CA THR A 221 5.77 -19.86 -5.40
C THR A 221 6.92 -20.19 -4.45
N ASN A 222 8.09 -20.59 -4.98
CA ASN A 222 9.29 -20.87 -4.18
C ASN A 222 10.25 -19.67 -4.08
N LEU A 223 9.86 -18.51 -4.63
CA LEU A 223 10.65 -17.28 -4.60
C LEU A 223 12.06 -17.45 -5.21
N GLN A 224 12.18 -18.28 -6.26
CA GLN A 224 13.44 -18.62 -6.91
C GLN A 224 13.72 -17.78 -8.13
N VAL A 225 12.68 -17.40 -8.87
CA VAL A 225 12.77 -16.58 -10.08
C VAL A 225 11.84 -15.40 -10.02
N ILE A 226 12.21 -14.32 -10.69
CA ILE A 226 11.46 -13.07 -10.74
C ILE A 226 11.48 -12.47 -12.14
N TRP A 227 10.36 -11.88 -12.54
CA TRP A 227 10.23 -11.13 -13.79
C TRP A 227 9.16 -10.05 -13.70
N GLY A 228 9.10 -9.18 -14.70
CA GLY A 228 8.10 -8.13 -14.84
C GLY A 228 8.68 -6.73 -14.67
N GLN A 229 7.80 -5.74 -14.54
CA GLN A 229 8.15 -4.32 -14.60
C GLN A 229 9.30 -3.94 -13.63
N GLY A 230 9.19 -4.40 -12.39
CA GLY A 230 10.16 -4.10 -11.33
C GLY A 230 11.36 -5.05 -11.30
N ALA A 231 11.37 -6.13 -12.10
CA ALA A 231 12.50 -7.06 -12.20
C ALA A 231 13.44 -6.68 -13.35
N ARG A 232 14.63 -7.28 -13.44
CA ARG A 232 15.56 -7.03 -14.56
C ARG A 232 15.01 -7.63 -15.85
N GLY A 233 14.60 -8.89 -15.81
CA GLY A 233 13.82 -9.54 -16.85
C GLY A 233 12.38 -8.99 -16.89
N LYS A 234 11.95 -8.43 -18.02
CA LYS A 234 10.67 -7.71 -18.12
C LYS A 234 9.52 -8.61 -18.54
N THR A 235 9.85 -9.73 -19.17
CA THR A 235 8.91 -10.75 -19.62
C THR A 235 9.14 -12.07 -18.88
N LYS A 236 8.18 -12.99 -18.97
CA LYS A 236 8.26 -14.30 -18.32
C LYS A 236 9.39 -15.15 -18.88
N GLU A 237 9.63 -15.04 -20.19
CA GLU A 237 10.71 -15.74 -20.90
C GLU A 237 12.09 -15.26 -20.46
N GLU A 238 12.17 -14.03 -19.95
CA GLU A 238 13.37 -13.40 -19.38
C GLU A 238 13.45 -13.57 -17.86
N ALA A 239 12.67 -14.47 -17.24
CA ALA A 239 12.71 -14.64 -15.80
C ALA A 239 14.11 -15.01 -15.31
N GLU A 240 14.60 -14.25 -14.34
CA GLU A 240 15.95 -14.38 -13.79
C GLU A 240 15.88 -14.90 -12.34
N PRO A 241 16.94 -15.56 -11.85
CA PRO A 241 17.03 -15.95 -10.45
C PRO A 241 16.90 -14.75 -9.50
N VAL A 242 16.21 -14.97 -8.39
CA VAL A 242 16.16 -14.01 -7.28
C VAL A 242 17.55 -13.87 -6.66
N SER A 243 17.98 -12.63 -6.49
CA SER A 243 19.25 -12.31 -5.83
C SER A 243 19.14 -12.48 -4.32
N VAL A 244 20.21 -12.98 -3.68
CA VAL A 244 20.32 -13.04 -2.21
C VAL A 244 20.31 -11.63 -1.62
N GLY A 245 19.65 -11.45 -0.46
CA GLY A 245 19.65 -10.19 0.30
C GLY A 245 21.05 -9.78 0.78
N GLY A 246 21.22 -8.52 1.18
CA GLY A 246 22.52 -7.99 1.66
C GLY A 246 23.53 -7.70 0.55
N THR A 247 23.09 -7.67 -0.70
CA THR A 247 23.90 -7.32 -1.87
C THR A 247 23.82 -5.82 -2.17
N THR A 248 24.74 -5.31 -2.97
CA THR A 248 24.71 -3.92 -3.49
C THR A 248 23.37 -3.60 -4.17
N GLU A 249 22.74 -4.59 -4.82
CA GLU A 249 21.41 -4.43 -5.44
C GLU A 249 20.32 -4.12 -4.40
N ALA A 250 20.36 -4.75 -3.22
CA ALA A 250 19.44 -4.46 -2.12
C ALA A 250 19.61 -3.02 -1.62
N GLU A 251 20.86 -2.56 -1.45
CA GLU A 251 21.15 -1.19 -1.03
C GLU A 251 20.65 -0.16 -2.06
N GLU A 252 20.88 -0.40 -3.35
CA GLU A 252 20.38 0.43 -4.43
C GLU A 252 18.86 0.49 -4.46
N MET A 253 18.18 -0.64 -4.23
CA MET A 253 16.72 -0.69 -4.16
C MET A 253 16.18 0.14 -2.98
N ILE A 254 16.82 0.06 -1.81
CA ILE A 254 16.47 0.89 -0.64
C ILE A 254 16.66 2.38 -0.95
N ILE A 255 17.77 2.73 -1.59
CA ILE A 255 18.06 4.11 -1.99
C ILE A 255 16.97 4.61 -2.95
N ALA A 256 16.56 3.79 -3.92
CA ALA A 256 15.49 4.12 -4.85
C ALA A 256 14.13 4.31 -4.13
N PHE A 257 13.76 3.41 -3.23
CA PHE A 257 12.57 3.56 -2.38
C PHE A 257 12.63 4.83 -1.52
N GLY A 258 13.81 5.17 -1.01
CA GLY A 258 14.09 6.39 -0.27
C GLY A 258 13.85 7.62 -1.11
N LYS A 259 14.40 7.68 -2.33
CA LYS A 259 14.18 8.77 -3.29
C LYS A 259 12.70 8.96 -3.60
N GLU A 260 11.97 7.88 -3.90
CA GLU A 260 10.53 7.94 -4.17
C GLU A 260 9.75 8.53 -2.99
N ASN A 261 10.15 8.25 -1.74
CA ASN A 261 9.47 8.80 -0.57
C ASN A 261 9.71 10.31 -0.36
N HIS A 262 10.83 10.85 -0.85
CA HIS A 262 11.25 12.23 -0.59
C HIS A 262 11.02 13.17 -1.77
N GLN A 263 11.14 12.68 -3.01
CA GLN A 263 11.00 13.48 -4.22
C GLN A 263 9.52 13.69 -4.55
N SER A 264 9.17 14.92 -4.93
CA SER A 264 7.81 15.27 -5.40
C SER A 264 7.64 15.01 -6.90
N GLU A 265 8.73 15.02 -7.66
CA GLU A 265 8.78 14.62 -9.07
C GLU A 265 9.75 13.44 -9.16
N PHE A 266 9.23 12.22 -9.02
CA PHE A 266 10.05 11.01 -9.02
C PHE A 266 10.17 10.45 -10.44
N ASP A 267 11.40 10.35 -10.95
CA ASP A 267 11.68 9.72 -12.24
C ASP A 267 11.71 8.20 -12.08
N TRP A 268 10.61 7.55 -12.44
CA TRP A 268 10.45 6.10 -12.33
C TRP A 268 11.47 5.35 -13.20
N ASP A 269 11.66 5.78 -14.45
CA ASP A 269 12.52 5.09 -15.41
C ASP A 269 14.00 5.17 -15.01
N GLN A 270 14.44 6.32 -14.49
CA GLN A 270 15.80 6.48 -13.97
C GLN A 270 16.07 5.60 -12.73
N ASN A 271 15.10 5.45 -11.83
CA ASN A 271 15.32 4.81 -10.54
C ASN A 271 14.94 3.33 -10.49
N TYR A 272 13.88 2.93 -11.21
CA TYR A 272 13.36 1.56 -11.24
C TYR A 272 13.46 0.89 -12.62
N GLY A 273 13.68 1.64 -13.71
CA GLY A 273 13.64 1.09 -15.07
C GLY A 273 14.60 -0.08 -15.30
N LYS A 274 15.79 -0.05 -14.69
CA LYS A 274 16.76 -1.16 -14.76
C LYS A 274 16.28 -2.46 -14.09
N GLY A 275 15.32 -2.36 -13.17
CA GLY A 275 14.80 -3.48 -12.39
C GLY A 275 15.72 -3.93 -11.26
N PHE A 276 15.16 -4.76 -10.37
CA PHE A 276 15.83 -5.38 -9.24
C PHE A 276 15.35 -6.84 -9.12
N ASN A 277 16.25 -7.79 -8.90
CA ASN A 277 15.86 -9.20 -8.68
C ASN A 277 15.87 -9.63 -7.21
N VAL A 278 16.28 -8.73 -6.31
CA VAL A 278 16.21 -8.96 -4.86
C VAL A 278 14.77 -8.81 -4.34
N LEU A 279 14.39 -9.68 -3.41
CA LEU A 279 13.06 -9.69 -2.78
C LEU A 279 13.05 -9.01 -1.42
N ASP A 280 14.03 -9.35 -0.58
CA ASP A 280 14.12 -8.88 0.80
C ASP A 280 15.33 -7.98 1.04
N VAL A 281 15.10 -6.98 1.89
CA VAL A 281 16.16 -6.20 2.52
C VAL A 281 16.36 -6.78 3.91
N VAL A 282 17.10 -7.86 4.03
CA VAL A 282 17.60 -8.29 5.35
C VAL A 282 19.01 -7.77 5.54
N ASP A 283 19.15 -6.93 6.57
CA ASP A 283 20.40 -6.52 7.19
C ASP A 283 21.12 -7.80 7.67
N VAL A 284 22.34 -8.03 7.18
CA VAL A 284 23.14 -9.26 7.37
C VAL A 284 23.70 -9.37 8.82
N SER A 285 23.05 -8.76 9.81
CA SER A 285 23.58 -8.62 11.17
C SER A 285 22.85 -9.42 12.25
N SER A 286 21.96 -10.37 11.90
CA SER A 286 21.24 -11.19 12.89
C SER A 286 21.32 -12.71 12.69
N ILE A 287 22.44 -13.19 12.13
CA ILE A 287 22.88 -14.57 12.33
C ILE A 287 24.30 -14.53 12.91
N SER A 288 24.38 -14.42 14.23
CA SER A 288 25.53 -14.81 15.06
C SER A 288 25.04 -15.30 16.40
#